data_AF-D3S0M6-F1
#
_entry.id   AF-D3S0M6-F1
#
_cell.length_a   1.000
_cell.length_b   1.000
_cell.length_c   1.000
_cell.angle_alpha   90.00
_cell.angle_beta   90.00
_cell.angle_gamma   90.00
#
_symmetry.space_group_name_H-M   'P 1'
#
loop_
_entity.id
_entity.type
_entity.pdbx_description
1 polymer ?
#
loop_
_entity_poly.entity_id
_entity_poly.type
_entity_poly.pdbx_seq_one_letter_code
_entity_poly.pdbx_strand_id
1 'polypeptide(L)'
;MNFKHIFWFEMADYEKIEYLRKFSVAVIGSRMLAEILWRCGVGCIRYIGDVVTPVDVRIDPTYDYLDANDYDVMHPNPDSCVISYPYPHDYKELKKQLRGIDVVVAHKYEDVAARIAEELGVPFIPKIITTFLPDGVSFFEVKMPQIEENPISYSITCSVQAGEIMRIFTGYELPVIAPEAYVVDLKSKSYLKKVELERI
;
A
#
# COMPACT_ATOMS: atom_id res chain seq x y z
N MET A 1 -15.47 19.78 -17.39
CA MET A 1 -14.88 18.47 -17.01
C MET A 1 -14.84 18.38 -15.50
N ASN A 2 -15.40 17.32 -14.92
CA ASN A 2 -15.37 17.12 -13.47
C ASN A 2 -14.03 16.46 -13.13
N PHE A 3 -13.05 17.26 -12.67
CA PHE A 3 -11.68 16.82 -12.42
C PHE A 3 -11.57 16.02 -11.10
N LYS A 4 -12.25 14.87 -10.98
CA LYS A 4 -12.24 14.10 -9.73
C LYS A 4 -10.94 13.30 -9.48
N HIS A 5 -9.95 13.32 -10.37
CA HIS A 5 -8.70 12.51 -10.25
C HIS A 5 -7.44 13.28 -10.69
N ILE A 6 -7.24 14.51 -10.18
CA ILE A 6 -6.13 15.41 -10.58
C ILE A 6 -4.74 14.83 -10.28
N PHE A 7 -4.62 13.90 -9.32
CA PHE A 7 -3.32 13.43 -8.81
C PHE A 7 -2.44 12.70 -9.84
N TRP A 8 -3.00 12.19 -10.93
CA TRP A 8 -2.25 11.45 -11.96
C TRP A 8 -2.11 12.20 -13.28
N PHE A 9 -2.48 13.48 -13.29
CA PHE A 9 -2.33 14.30 -14.49
C PHE A 9 -0.86 14.22 -14.95
N GLU A 10 -0.66 13.93 -16.24
CA GLU A 10 0.67 13.72 -16.88
C GLU A 10 1.37 12.38 -16.63
N MET A 11 0.91 11.54 -15.68
CA MET A 11 1.51 10.21 -15.46
C MET A 11 0.94 9.11 -16.37
N ALA A 12 -0.35 9.20 -16.70
CA ALA A 12 -1.03 8.25 -17.59
C ALA A 12 -2.21 8.91 -18.32
N ASP A 13 -2.65 8.31 -19.42
CA ASP A 13 -3.83 8.78 -20.16
C ASP A 13 -5.09 8.71 -19.30
N TYR A 14 -6.04 9.63 -19.55
CA TYR A 14 -7.28 9.72 -18.76
C TYR A 14 -8.08 8.41 -18.73
N GLU A 15 -8.09 7.65 -19.83
CA GLU A 15 -8.77 6.34 -19.89
C GLU A 15 -8.17 5.33 -18.91
N LYS A 16 -6.85 5.35 -18.73
CA LYS A 16 -6.14 4.49 -17.77
C LYS A 16 -6.45 4.90 -16.33
N ILE A 17 -6.53 6.21 -16.08
CA ILE A 17 -6.92 6.75 -14.76
C ILE A 17 -8.37 6.38 -14.43
N GLU A 18 -9.30 6.50 -15.38
CA GLU A 18 -10.69 6.04 -15.20
C GLU A 18 -10.76 4.53 -14.95
N TYR A 19 -9.82 3.74 -15.49
CA TYR A 19 -9.81 2.29 -15.34
C TYR A 19 -9.57 1.85 -13.88
N LEU A 20 -8.90 2.68 -13.07
CA LEU A 20 -8.65 2.43 -11.64
C LEU A 20 -9.91 2.17 -10.82
N ARG A 21 -11.03 2.78 -11.23
CA ARG A 21 -12.32 2.62 -10.54
C ARG A 21 -12.84 1.18 -10.53
N LYS A 22 -12.25 0.29 -11.33
CA LYS A 22 -12.62 -1.12 -11.43
C LYS A 22 -11.86 -2.00 -10.45
N PHE A 23 -10.80 -1.50 -9.83
CA PHE A 23 -9.93 -2.28 -8.97
C PHE A 23 -10.20 -2.05 -7.49
N SER A 24 -9.87 -3.07 -6.72
CA SER A 24 -9.97 -3.12 -5.27
C SER A 24 -8.58 -3.32 -4.66
N VAL A 25 -8.17 -2.45 -3.74
CA VAL A 25 -6.90 -2.55 -3.03
C VAL A 25 -7.18 -2.82 -1.56
N ALA A 26 -6.44 -3.76 -0.95
CA ALA A 26 -6.38 -3.86 0.50
C ALA A 26 -5.17 -3.11 1.04
N VAL A 27 -5.37 -2.29 2.06
CA VAL A 27 -4.30 -1.55 2.75
C VAL A 27 -4.34 -1.89 4.23
N ILE A 28 -3.24 -2.43 4.75
CA ILE A 28 -3.13 -2.89 6.14
C ILE A 28 -2.16 -1.97 6.89
N GLY A 29 -2.69 -1.12 7.77
CA GLY A 29 -1.90 -0.26 8.66
C GLY A 29 -1.16 0.90 7.99
N SER A 30 -1.65 1.43 6.85
CA SER A 30 -1.09 2.62 6.19
C SER A 30 -2.20 3.59 5.79
N ARG A 31 -2.57 4.51 6.70
CA ARG A 31 -3.64 5.49 6.44
C ARG A 31 -3.25 6.46 5.33
N MET A 32 -2.00 6.92 5.31
CA MET A 32 -1.49 7.78 4.25
C MET A 32 -1.61 7.16 2.85
N LEU A 33 -1.19 5.91 2.67
CA LEU A 33 -1.33 5.24 1.37
C LEU A 33 -2.80 5.10 0.98
N ALA A 34 -3.66 4.70 1.90
CA ALA A 34 -5.09 4.58 1.66
C ALA A 34 -5.71 5.93 1.24
N GLU A 35 -5.32 7.03 1.88
CA GLU A 35 -5.75 8.38 1.50
C GLU A 35 -5.28 8.79 0.10
N ILE A 36 -4.03 8.48 -0.26
CA ILE A 36 -3.50 8.76 -1.60
C ILE A 36 -4.32 7.97 -2.62
N LEU A 37 -4.43 6.64 -2.47
CA LEU A 37 -5.19 5.78 -3.40
C LEU A 37 -6.65 6.21 -3.54
N TRP A 38 -7.26 6.67 -2.45
CA TRP A 38 -8.61 7.19 -2.47
C TRP A 38 -8.71 8.45 -3.34
N ARG A 39 -7.86 9.45 -3.08
CA ARG A 39 -7.81 10.70 -3.86
C ARG A 39 -7.45 10.48 -5.33
N CYS A 40 -6.79 9.35 -5.59
CA CYS A 40 -6.32 8.89 -6.88
C CYS A 40 -7.39 8.13 -7.69
N GLY A 41 -8.57 7.85 -7.14
CA GLY A 41 -9.69 7.27 -7.89
C GLY A 41 -9.74 5.75 -7.95
N VAL A 42 -9.04 5.05 -7.05
CA VAL A 42 -9.19 3.60 -6.91
C VAL A 42 -10.63 3.26 -6.53
N GLY A 43 -11.18 2.23 -7.18
CA GLY A 43 -12.59 1.85 -7.09
C GLY A 43 -13.04 1.49 -5.69
N CYS A 44 -12.33 0.56 -5.06
CA CYS A 44 -12.59 0.10 -3.69
C CYS A 44 -11.31 0.02 -2.89
N ILE A 45 -11.32 0.53 -1.66
CA ILE A 45 -10.21 0.41 -0.72
C ILE A 45 -10.72 -0.33 0.50
N ARG A 46 -10.20 -1.53 0.74
CA ARG A 46 -10.43 -2.25 2.00
C ARG A 46 -9.32 -1.90 2.96
N TYR A 47 -9.66 -1.02 3.90
CA TYR A 47 -8.73 -0.56 4.91
C TYR A 47 -8.80 -1.48 6.12
N ILE A 48 -7.67 -2.07 6.50
CA ILE A 48 -7.55 -2.89 7.72
C ILE A 48 -6.69 -2.11 8.71
N GLY A 49 -7.35 -1.50 9.70
CA GLY A 49 -6.71 -0.71 10.75
C GLY A 49 -6.58 -1.46 12.06
N ASP A 50 -5.54 -1.17 12.83
CA ASP A 50 -5.35 -1.66 14.20
C ASP A 50 -5.29 -0.46 15.16
N VAL A 51 -5.03 -0.70 16.45
CA VAL A 51 -4.74 0.36 17.41
C VAL A 51 -3.61 1.26 16.89
N VAL A 52 -3.86 2.57 16.89
CA VAL A 52 -2.88 3.59 16.54
C VAL A 52 -1.89 3.70 17.69
N THR A 53 -0.62 3.44 17.43
CA THR A 53 0.43 3.55 18.44
C THR A 53 1.04 4.96 18.44
N PRO A 54 1.71 5.38 19.52
CA PRO A 54 2.47 6.64 19.52
C PRO A 54 3.57 6.71 18.45
N VAL A 55 4.07 5.56 17.98
CA VAL A 55 5.04 5.48 16.89
C VAL A 55 4.35 5.77 15.56
N ASP A 56 3.15 5.24 15.33
CA ASP A 56 2.38 5.49 14.11
C ASP A 56 2.07 6.98 13.96
N VAL A 57 1.57 7.63 15.02
CA VAL A 57 1.31 9.08 15.04
C VAL A 57 2.55 9.92 14.74
N ARG A 58 3.73 9.44 15.16
CA ARG A 58 4.99 10.13 14.90
C ARG A 58 5.46 9.96 13.45
N ILE A 59 5.06 8.89 12.76
CA ILE A 59 5.55 8.52 11.43
C ILE A 59 4.54 8.90 10.36
N ASP A 60 3.28 8.50 10.49
CA ASP A 60 2.24 8.76 9.50
C ASP A 60 1.61 10.14 9.78
N PRO A 61 1.80 11.12 8.88
CA PRO A 61 1.36 12.49 9.08
C PRO A 61 -0.17 12.66 8.93
N THR A 62 -0.91 11.61 8.61
CA THR A 62 -2.38 11.65 8.52
C THR A 62 -3.08 11.43 9.86
N TYR A 63 -2.36 11.03 10.91
CA TYR A 63 -2.90 10.99 12.27
C TYR A 63 -2.72 12.33 13.00
N ASP A 64 -3.69 12.67 13.84
CA ASP A 64 -3.49 13.68 14.89
C ASP A 64 -2.73 13.06 16.07
N TYR A 65 -2.00 13.90 16.83
CA TYR A 65 -1.37 13.47 18.08
C TYR A 65 -2.34 12.83 19.07
N LEU A 66 -3.60 13.28 19.03
CA LEU A 66 -4.67 12.80 19.90
C LEU A 66 -5.25 11.45 19.46
N ASP A 67 -4.94 10.96 18.26
CA ASP A 67 -5.42 9.66 17.76
C ASP A 67 -4.68 8.48 18.41
N ALA A 68 -3.60 8.74 19.16
CA ALA A 68 -2.83 7.70 19.83
C ALA A 68 -3.70 6.89 20.82
N ASN A 69 -3.63 5.57 20.69
CA ASN A 69 -4.42 4.57 21.42
C ASN A 69 -5.90 4.48 21.01
N ASP A 70 -6.33 5.18 19.96
CA ASP A 70 -7.62 4.94 19.35
C ASP A 70 -7.52 3.86 18.25
N TYR A 71 -8.67 3.36 17.82
CA TYR A 71 -8.75 2.46 16.67
C TYR A 71 -8.59 3.24 15.38
N ASP A 72 -7.74 2.71 14.50
CA ASP A 72 -7.57 3.28 13.19
C ASP A 72 -8.74 2.95 12.27
N VAL A 73 -9.68 3.88 12.16
CA VAL A 73 -10.84 3.76 11.29
C VAL A 73 -10.80 4.83 10.21
N MET A 74 -10.84 4.39 8.95
CA MET A 74 -10.95 5.30 7.81
C MET A 74 -12.43 5.46 7.43
N HIS A 75 -12.96 6.67 7.55
CA HIS A 75 -14.36 6.93 7.23
C HIS A 75 -14.55 7.13 5.71
N PRO A 76 -15.55 6.48 5.09
CA PRO A 76 -15.87 6.70 3.69
C PRO A 76 -16.42 8.12 3.47
N ASN A 77 -16.10 8.69 2.31
CA ASN A 77 -16.76 9.89 1.80
C ASN A 77 -17.87 9.44 0.81
N PRO A 78 -19.00 10.14 0.65
CA PRO A 78 -20.05 9.79 -0.33
C PRO A 78 -19.58 9.50 -1.76
N ASP A 79 -18.40 9.99 -2.16
CA ASP A 79 -17.80 9.73 -3.47
C ASP A 79 -16.79 8.56 -3.50
N SER A 80 -16.59 7.81 -2.42
CA SER A 80 -15.63 6.70 -2.36
C SER A 80 -16.14 5.42 -1.73
N CYS A 81 -15.66 4.28 -2.27
CA CYS A 81 -15.90 2.97 -1.68
C CYS A 81 -14.72 2.60 -0.77
N VAL A 82 -14.61 3.26 0.38
CA VAL A 82 -13.71 2.81 1.45
C VAL A 82 -14.51 1.91 2.40
N ILE A 83 -14.01 0.69 2.61
CA ILE A 83 -14.57 -0.24 3.58
C ILE A 83 -13.51 -0.48 4.65
N SER A 84 -13.74 0.04 5.85
CA SER A 84 -12.81 -0.08 6.97
C SER A 84 -13.19 -1.26 7.85
N TYR A 85 -12.21 -2.09 8.19
CA TYR A 85 -12.32 -3.19 9.15
C TYR A 85 -11.26 -3.05 10.24
N PRO A 86 -11.58 -3.39 11.50
CA PRO A 86 -10.54 -3.60 12.50
C PRO A 86 -9.74 -4.86 12.14
N TYR A 87 -8.45 -4.85 12.42
CA TYR A 87 -7.56 -5.99 12.20
C TYR A 87 -8.06 -7.20 13.01
N PRO A 88 -8.46 -8.30 12.35
CA PRO A 88 -8.86 -9.49 13.06
C PRO A 88 -7.61 -10.29 13.46
N HIS A 89 -7.52 -10.66 14.74
CA HIS A 89 -6.47 -11.58 15.20
C HIS A 89 -6.65 -13.02 14.67
N ASP A 90 -7.80 -13.33 14.07
CA ASP A 90 -8.05 -14.61 13.40
C ASP A 90 -7.65 -14.56 11.92
N TYR A 91 -6.76 -15.48 11.53
CA TYR A 91 -6.26 -15.61 10.17
C TYR A 91 -7.38 -15.84 9.14
N LYS A 92 -8.40 -16.63 9.48
CA LYS A 92 -9.48 -16.97 8.54
C LYS A 92 -10.36 -15.75 8.29
N GLU A 93 -10.65 -14.95 9.31
CA GLU A 93 -11.39 -13.71 9.14
C GLU A 93 -10.59 -12.68 8.34
N LEU A 94 -9.28 -12.51 8.59
CA LEU A 94 -8.44 -11.64 7.74
C LEU A 94 -8.49 -12.09 6.28
N LYS A 95 -8.29 -13.40 6.04
CA LYS A 95 -8.36 -13.97 4.69
C LYS A 95 -9.71 -13.71 4.03
N LYS A 96 -10.81 -13.81 4.77
CA LYS A 96 -12.15 -13.51 4.28
C LYS A 96 -12.32 -12.03 3.93
N GLN A 97 -11.83 -11.12 4.76
CA GLN A 97 -11.83 -9.68 4.50
C GLN A 97 -11.02 -9.31 3.25
N LEU A 98 -9.96 -10.07 2.93
CA LEU A 98 -9.11 -9.86 1.76
C LEU A 98 -9.61 -10.54 0.46
N ARG A 99 -10.71 -11.31 0.48
CA ARG A 99 -11.20 -12.03 -0.72
C ARG A 99 -11.68 -11.10 -1.84
N GLY A 100 -11.22 -11.31 -3.07
CA GLY A 100 -11.65 -10.51 -4.22
C GLY A 100 -11.04 -9.10 -4.23
N ILE A 101 -9.89 -8.95 -3.58
CA ILE A 101 -8.99 -7.81 -3.72
C ILE A 101 -8.04 -8.08 -4.89
N ASP A 102 -7.63 -7.05 -5.60
CA ASP A 102 -6.71 -7.16 -6.73
C ASP A 102 -5.24 -7.01 -6.32
N VAL A 103 -4.93 -6.24 -5.25
CA VAL A 103 -3.58 -6.08 -4.68
C VAL A 103 -3.66 -5.90 -3.16
N VAL A 104 -2.77 -6.54 -2.41
CA VAL A 104 -2.62 -6.36 -0.96
C VAL A 104 -1.37 -5.52 -0.67
N VAL A 105 -1.52 -4.46 0.13
CA VAL A 105 -0.42 -3.66 0.66
C VAL A 105 -0.43 -3.73 2.17
N ALA A 106 0.72 -4.01 2.79
CA ALA A 106 0.81 -4.11 4.24
C ALA A 106 2.02 -3.36 4.78
N HIS A 107 1.76 -2.44 5.71
CA HIS A 107 2.78 -1.76 6.52
C HIS A 107 2.80 -2.29 7.97
N LYS A 108 1.77 -3.05 8.33
CA LYS A 108 1.68 -3.85 9.56
C LYS A 108 1.33 -5.29 9.20
N TYR A 109 1.81 -6.24 10.01
CA TYR A 109 1.53 -7.68 9.86
C TYR A 109 1.92 -8.25 8.48
N GLU A 110 3.07 -7.82 7.95
CA GLU A 110 3.54 -8.17 6.60
C GLU A 110 3.57 -9.69 6.36
N ASP A 111 4.11 -10.47 7.29
CA ASP A 111 4.19 -11.94 7.19
C ASP A 111 2.81 -12.59 7.00
N VAL A 112 1.80 -12.09 7.72
CA VAL A 112 0.45 -12.65 7.65
C VAL A 112 -0.22 -12.22 6.34
N ALA A 113 -0.07 -10.95 5.98
CA ALA A 113 -0.62 -10.38 4.75
C ALA A 113 -0.03 -11.03 3.49
N ALA A 114 1.30 -11.22 3.46
CA ALA A 114 2.02 -11.87 2.36
C ALA A 114 1.51 -13.30 2.15
N ARG A 115 1.37 -14.07 3.23
CA ARG A 115 0.85 -15.44 3.15
C ARG A 115 -0.55 -15.49 2.58
N ILE A 116 -1.43 -14.60 3.02
CA ILE A 116 -2.80 -14.54 2.51
C ILE A 116 -2.81 -14.13 1.04
N ALA A 117 -1.98 -13.16 0.65
CA ALA A 117 -1.88 -12.70 -0.73
C ALA A 117 -1.42 -13.83 -1.67
N GLU A 118 -0.39 -14.59 -1.28
CA GLU A 118 0.05 -15.80 -2.00
C GLU A 118 -1.08 -16.84 -2.11
N GLU A 119 -1.78 -17.12 -1.00
CA GLU A 119 -2.91 -18.07 -1.00
C GLU A 119 -4.11 -17.61 -1.84
N LEU A 120 -4.28 -16.30 -2.04
CA LEU A 120 -5.31 -15.70 -2.87
C LEU A 120 -4.88 -15.52 -4.33
N GLY A 121 -3.58 -15.70 -4.63
CA GLY A 121 -3.02 -15.50 -5.96
C GLY A 121 -3.03 -14.04 -6.40
N VAL A 122 -2.79 -13.11 -5.49
CA VAL A 122 -2.80 -11.66 -5.75
C VAL A 122 -1.45 -11.03 -5.42
N PRO A 123 -1.03 -9.96 -6.11
CA PRO A 123 0.22 -9.26 -5.79
C PRO A 123 0.24 -8.72 -4.36
N PHE A 124 1.43 -8.74 -3.76
CA PHE A 124 1.70 -8.24 -2.42
C PHE A 124 2.77 -7.13 -2.45
N ILE A 125 2.51 -6.04 -1.74
CA ILE A 125 3.44 -4.92 -1.55
C ILE A 125 3.71 -4.77 -0.05
N PRO A 126 4.93 -5.02 0.44
CA PRO A 126 5.31 -4.78 1.84
C PRO A 126 5.57 -3.28 2.10
N LYS A 127 6.13 -2.93 3.26
CA LYS A 127 6.55 -1.56 3.63
C LYS A 127 7.80 -1.05 2.90
N ILE A 128 8.06 -1.55 1.69
CA ILE A 128 9.08 -1.04 0.75
C ILE A 128 8.51 -0.94 -0.65
N ILE A 129 9.24 -0.28 -1.53
CA ILE A 129 8.87 -0.13 -2.93
C ILE A 129 9.33 -1.39 -3.68
N THR A 130 8.49 -2.42 -3.68
CA THR A 130 8.60 -3.62 -4.51
C THR A 130 7.26 -4.34 -4.54
N THR A 131 7.06 -5.19 -5.55
CA THR A 131 5.88 -6.01 -5.72
C THR A 131 6.28 -7.47 -5.78
N PHE A 132 5.68 -8.29 -4.92
CA PHE A 132 5.74 -9.74 -4.98
C PHE A 132 4.56 -10.24 -5.82
N LEU A 133 4.85 -10.77 -6.99
CA LEU A 133 3.84 -11.39 -7.86
C LEU A 133 3.55 -12.82 -7.38
N PRO A 134 2.32 -13.33 -7.55
CA PRO A 134 1.94 -14.66 -7.08
C PRO A 134 2.69 -15.82 -7.76
N ASP A 135 3.25 -15.58 -8.95
CA ASP A 135 4.06 -16.51 -9.72
C ASP A 135 5.57 -16.19 -9.67
N GLY A 136 5.97 -15.22 -8.84
CA GLY A 136 7.34 -14.71 -8.72
C GLY A 136 8.11 -15.30 -7.53
N VAL A 137 9.13 -14.55 -7.10
CA VAL A 137 9.87 -14.82 -5.85
C VAL A 137 8.91 -14.67 -4.67
N SER A 138 8.95 -15.59 -3.70
CA SER A 138 8.12 -15.47 -2.50
C SER A 138 8.68 -14.43 -1.52
N PHE A 139 7.79 -13.75 -0.79
CA PHE A 139 8.17 -12.86 0.30
C PHE A 139 8.99 -13.59 1.38
N PHE A 140 8.73 -14.88 1.59
CA PHE A 140 9.39 -15.70 2.59
C PHE A 140 10.75 -16.26 2.14
N GLU A 141 11.10 -16.08 0.86
CA GLU A 141 12.37 -16.54 0.29
C GLU A 141 13.45 -15.46 0.30
N VAL A 142 13.12 -14.25 0.78
CA VAL A 142 14.02 -13.10 0.73
C VAL A 142 14.17 -12.40 2.07
N LYS A 143 15.33 -11.79 2.26
CA LYS A 143 15.64 -10.99 3.43
C LYS A 143 15.20 -9.55 3.22
N MET A 144 14.23 -9.12 4.03
CA MET A 144 13.76 -7.74 4.01
C MET A 144 14.80 -6.76 4.59
N PRO A 145 15.03 -5.60 3.94
CA PRO A 145 15.94 -4.59 4.46
C PRO A 145 15.37 -3.97 5.74
N GLN A 146 16.24 -3.61 6.68
CA GLN A 146 15.85 -2.77 7.82
C GLN A 146 15.78 -1.31 7.37
N ILE A 147 14.70 -0.63 7.75
CA ILE A 147 14.41 0.73 7.32
C ILE A 147 14.17 1.59 8.55
N GLU A 148 14.89 2.69 8.65
CA GLU A 148 14.60 3.73 9.61
C GLU A 148 13.55 4.67 9.02
N GLU A 149 12.36 4.63 9.59
CA GLU A 149 11.25 5.47 9.16
C GLU A 149 11.19 6.77 9.95
N ASN A 150 10.96 7.85 9.21
CA ASN A 150 10.53 9.14 9.70
C ASN A 150 9.39 9.64 8.79
N PRO A 151 8.66 10.70 9.18
CA PRO A 151 7.53 11.18 8.38
C PRO A 151 7.81 11.43 6.91
N ILE A 152 8.99 11.98 6.61
CA ILE A 152 9.38 12.28 5.23
C ILE A 152 9.63 10.98 4.46
N SER A 153 10.42 10.07 5.03
CA SER A 153 10.71 8.81 4.34
C SER A 153 9.45 7.96 4.13
N TYR A 154 8.59 7.88 5.13
CA TYR A 154 7.30 7.21 5.05
C TYR A 154 6.38 7.82 4.00
N SER A 155 6.29 9.16 3.96
CA SER A 155 5.49 9.88 2.96
C SER A 155 5.92 9.60 1.52
N ILE A 156 7.24 9.58 1.29
CA ILE A 156 7.81 9.25 -0.01
C ILE A 156 7.51 7.80 -0.36
N THR A 157 7.70 6.85 0.57
CA THR A 157 7.36 5.43 0.36
C THR A 157 5.90 5.26 -0.06
N CYS A 158 4.95 5.84 0.68
CA CYS A 158 3.52 5.75 0.37
C CYS A 158 3.19 6.37 -1.00
N SER A 159 3.80 7.51 -1.33
CA SER A 159 3.58 8.18 -2.61
C SER A 159 4.07 7.34 -3.78
N VAL A 160 5.26 6.75 -3.67
CA VAL A 160 5.81 5.88 -4.71
C VAL A 160 5.00 4.59 -4.83
N GLN A 161 4.62 3.96 -3.70
CA GLN A 161 3.78 2.76 -3.72
C GLN A 161 2.42 2.99 -4.36
N ALA A 162 1.80 4.16 -4.17
CA ALA A 162 0.58 4.51 -4.90
C ALA A 162 0.82 4.52 -6.42
N GLY A 163 1.98 5.03 -6.87
CA GLY A 163 2.41 4.95 -8.26
C GLY A 163 2.68 3.51 -8.74
N GLU A 164 3.22 2.64 -7.89
CA GLU A 164 3.38 1.22 -8.22
C GLU A 164 2.04 0.52 -8.42
N ILE A 165 1.05 0.82 -7.59
CA ILE A 165 -0.30 0.27 -7.70
C ILE A 165 -0.97 0.73 -8.99
N MET A 166 -0.77 2.00 -9.36
CA MET A 166 -1.17 2.53 -10.66
C MET A 166 -0.55 1.74 -11.83
N ARG A 167 0.75 1.47 -11.76
CA ARG A 167 1.49 0.69 -12.77
C ARG A 167 0.91 -0.72 -12.91
N ILE A 168 0.66 -1.39 -11.78
CA ILE A 168 0.02 -2.72 -11.74
C ILE A 168 -1.32 -2.72 -12.48
N PHE A 169 -2.18 -1.74 -12.20
CA PHE A 169 -3.55 -1.74 -12.72
C PHE A 169 -3.69 -1.26 -14.16
N THR A 170 -2.83 -0.33 -14.58
CA THR A 170 -2.97 0.32 -15.90
C THR A 170 -1.97 -0.19 -16.92
N GLY A 171 -0.92 -0.90 -16.50
CA GLY A 171 0.08 -1.50 -17.37
C GLY A 171 0.83 -0.50 -18.25
N TYR A 172 0.86 0.79 -17.88
CA TYR A 172 1.59 1.80 -18.65
C TYR A 172 3.11 1.67 -18.52
N GLU A 173 3.56 1.13 -17.40
CA GLU A 173 4.95 0.80 -17.08
C GLU A 173 4.94 -0.41 -16.14
N LEU A 174 6.02 -1.20 -16.15
CA LEU A 174 6.16 -2.30 -15.19
C LEU A 174 6.42 -1.75 -13.78
N PRO A 175 5.75 -2.28 -12.74
CA PRO A 175 6.12 -1.97 -11.38
C PRO A 175 7.50 -2.57 -11.06
N VAL A 176 8.11 -2.10 -9.98
CA VAL A 176 9.26 -2.71 -9.34
C VAL A 176 8.83 -4.07 -8.81
N ILE A 177 9.46 -5.14 -9.30
CA ILE A 177 9.13 -6.53 -8.96
C ILE A 177 10.30 -7.18 -8.23
N ALA A 178 10.02 -7.92 -7.17
CA ALA A 178 11.02 -8.67 -6.42
C ALA A 178 11.80 -9.64 -7.34
N PRO A 179 13.13 -9.79 -7.19
CA PRO A 179 13.95 -9.37 -6.05
C PRO A 179 14.43 -7.91 -6.10
N GLU A 180 14.06 -7.13 -7.12
CA GLU A 180 14.38 -5.71 -7.16
C GLU A 180 13.50 -4.93 -6.18
N ALA A 181 14.08 -3.99 -5.44
CA ALA A 181 13.35 -3.11 -4.57
C ALA A 181 13.99 -1.72 -4.49
N TYR A 182 13.22 -0.76 -4.00
CA TYR A 182 13.72 0.55 -3.61
C TYR A 182 13.39 0.83 -2.15
N VAL A 183 14.33 1.48 -1.47
CA VAL A 183 14.14 2.04 -0.14
C VAL A 183 14.36 3.54 -0.20
N VAL A 184 13.64 4.28 0.63
CA VAL A 184 13.84 5.73 0.74
C VAL A 184 15.10 6.01 1.54
N ASP A 185 16.04 6.73 0.93
CA ASP A 185 17.27 7.20 1.55
C ASP A 185 17.36 8.72 1.38
N LEU A 186 17.03 9.45 2.44
CA LEU A 186 17.00 10.92 2.43
C LEU A 186 18.37 11.57 2.18
N LYS A 187 19.47 10.81 2.27
CA LYS A 187 20.82 11.28 1.96
C LYS A 187 21.18 11.08 0.49
N SER A 188 20.44 10.23 -0.22
CA SER A 188 20.62 10.02 -1.65
C SER A 188 20.05 11.18 -2.46
N LYS A 189 20.68 11.52 -3.60
CA LYS A 189 20.26 12.65 -4.45
C LYS A 189 18.83 12.48 -4.99
N SER A 190 18.40 11.25 -5.22
CA SER A 190 17.08 10.88 -5.73
C SER A 190 16.07 10.59 -4.63
N TYR A 191 16.47 10.64 -3.35
CA TYR A 191 15.73 10.14 -2.19
C TYR A 191 15.37 8.64 -2.24
N LEU A 192 15.68 7.95 -3.33
CA LEU A 192 15.46 6.52 -3.54
C LEU A 192 16.80 5.83 -3.79
N LYS A 193 17.00 4.72 -3.09
CA LYS A 193 18.13 3.81 -3.26
C LYS A 193 17.61 2.45 -3.72
N LYS A 194 18.08 2.02 -4.89
CA LYS A 194 17.84 0.66 -5.39
C LYS A 194 18.57 -0.35 -4.51
N VAL A 195 17.90 -1.43 -4.17
CA VAL A 195 18.43 -2.57 -3.43
C VAL A 195 17.95 -3.85 -4.09
N GLU A 196 18.74 -4.92 -3.97
CA GLU A 196 18.37 -6.25 -4.42
C GLU A 196 18.15 -7.10 -3.17
N LEU A 197 17.00 -7.77 -3.10
CA LEU A 197 16.61 -8.58 -1.95
C LEU A 197 17.38 -9.91 -1.99
N GLU A 198 18.18 -10.15 -0.95
CA GLU A 198 18.99 -11.36 -0.82
C GLU A 198 18.10 -12.57 -0.55
N ARG A 199 18.33 -13.69 -1.24
CA ARG A 199 17.65 -14.95 -0.95
C ARG A 199 18.12 -15.55 0.37
N ILE A 200 17.21 -16.16 1.12
CA ILE A 200 17.47 -16.84 2.40
C ILE A 200 17.88 -18.30 2.16
#